data_AF-A0A4R5LNG4-F1
#
_entry.id   AF-A0A4R5LNG4-F1
#
_cell.length_a   1.000
_cell.length_b   1.000
_cell.length_c   1.000
_cell.angle_alpha   90.00
_cell.angle_beta   90.00
_cell.angle_gamma   90.00
#
_symmetry.space_group_name_H-M   'P 1'
#
loop_
_entity.id
_entity.type
_entity.pdbx_description
1 polymer ?
#
loop_
_entity_poly.entity_id
_entity_poly.type
_entity_poly.pdbx_seq_one_letter_code
_entity_poly.pdbx_strand_id
1 'polypeptide(L)'
;MRYPLLLIVALLTACGAEQASPPATQLAPEALRAHGELFRKGVVKVTDGVYVAIGFGLANAIMLEGDDGIVIVDTMETTEEARSVLAAFRQLTDKPVKAIVYTHNHTDHVFGAATFAGGRDIPVYAHETTSYYINRVVNQIGPIISLRSMRMFGNHLPPGEFINDGIGPGLGLGPDSEVFALAPTHTFKDRLSTNIAGLRIELVHAPGETSDQLFVWLPDQKVVLSGDNIYQAFPNLYTIRGTAYRDVKQWARTLDRISALGAEYLVPSHGRPLQGRDSISELLADYSDAINFVHDQTLRYMNQGLTPDQIVERVQLPDHLAAHPWLQEFYGKVSWSVRSIFDGYLGWFSGNPSELQPLPRGKQAERMAALAGGTGALLEQAQSALDSGDAQWALTLSDHLMALSANDTAVRDLRVSALRELGESEANPNARNYYFTVAREVADGLNPAFRPQISEGFLATLPIENFLHAMPTLLQAEETLQQDVALGYNFRDSGKQFTLRVRRGVARVDAGIDEDVVATINTSEATWKAIAAGMQNPATALAGDAMDIEGSKLSALRILGYFETIE
;
A
#
# COMPACT_ATOMS: atom_id res chain seq x y z
N MET A 1 -56.91 -19.55 22.65
CA MET A 1 -56.18 -20.83 22.57
C MET A 1 -54.91 -20.73 23.38
N ARG A 2 -54.77 -21.62 24.38
CA ARG A 2 -53.56 -22.13 25.04
C ARG A 2 -52.69 -21.19 25.92
N TYR A 3 -53.00 -21.30 27.22
CA TYR A 3 -52.19 -21.35 28.47
C TYR A 3 -50.67 -21.04 28.51
N PRO A 4 -50.18 -20.59 29.70
CA PRO A 4 -48.89 -19.94 29.93
C PRO A 4 -47.77 -20.93 30.28
N LEU A 5 -46.51 -20.46 30.31
CA LEU A 5 -45.43 -21.19 30.98
C LEU A 5 -44.52 -20.24 31.74
N LEU A 6 -44.63 -20.30 33.08
CA LEU A 6 -43.55 -19.92 34.00
C LEU A 6 -42.30 -20.71 33.63
N LEU A 7 -41.16 -20.04 33.51
CA LEU A 7 -39.86 -20.70 33.55
C LEU A 7 -39.00 -20.07 34.64
N ILE A 8 -38.63 -20.96 35.55
CA ILE A 8 -37.85 -20.79 36.76
C ILE A 8 -36.46 -20.26 36.39
N VAL A 9 -36.08 -19.12 36.97
CA VAL A 9 -34.69 -18.64 36.93
C VAL A 9 -33.88 -19.47 37.93
N ALA A 10 -33.20 -20.50 37.43
CA ALA A 10 -32.13 -21.16 38.15
C ALA A 10 -30.85 -20.35 37.93
N LEU A 11 -30.42 -19.62 38.97
CA LEU A 11 -29.08 -19.04 39.07
C LEU A 11 -28.08 -20.19 39.23
N LEU A 12 -27.54 -20.67 38.11
CA LEU A 12 -26.31 -21.47 38.09
C LEU A 12 -25.14 -20.50 37.99
N THR A 13 -24.51 -20.22 39.12
CA THR A 13 -23.15 -19.67 39.17
C THR A 13 -22.20 -20.73 38.63
N ALA A 14 -22.00 -20.75 37.31
CA ALA A 14 -20.87 -21.44 36.72
C ALA A 14 -19.64 -20.53 36.91
N CYS A 15 -18.81 -20.85 37.90
CA CYS A 15 -17.39 -20.49 37.85
C CYS A 15 -16.77 -21.27 36.68
N GLY A 16 -16.99 -20.79 35.45
CA GLY A 16 -16.15 -21.13 34.33
C GLY A 16 -14.86 -20.36 34.53
N ALA A 17 -13.78 -21.05 34.91
CA ALA A 17 -12.46 -20.51 34.66
C ALA A 17 -12.42 -20.15 33.17
N GLU A 18 -12.11 -18.89 32.84
CA GLU A 18 -11.70 -18.52 31.49
C GLU A 18 -10.52 -19.43 31.13
N GLN A 19 -10.79 -20.49 30.37
CA GLN A 19 -9.76 -21.15 29.62
C GLN A 19 -9.30 -20.10 28.60
N ALA A 20 -8.16 -19.48 28.88
CA ALA A 20 -7.44 -18.73 27.87
C ALA A 20 -7.32 -19.64 26.65
N SER A 21 -7.92 -19.23 25.54
CA SER A 21 -7.70 -19.89 24.27
C SER A 21 -6.20 -19.99 24.05
N PRO A 22 -5.66 -21.15 23.64
CA PRO A 22 -4.25 -21.24 23.30
C PRO A 22 -3.93 -20.15 22.27
N PRO A 23 -2.77 -19.48 22.36
CA PRO A 23 -2.39 -18.53 21.33
C PRO A 23 -2.47 -19.23 19.98
N ALA A 24 -3.08 -18.58 18.99
CA ALA A 24 -3.05 -19.03 17.61
C ALA A 24 -1.60 -19.42 17.27
N THR A 25 -1.40 -20.66 16.83
CA THR A 25 -0.05 -21.21 16.57
C THR A 25 0.73 -20.23 15.72
N GLN A 26 1.70 -19.55 16.32
CA GLN A 26 2.55 -18.60 15.61
C GLN A 26 3.28 -19.39 14.52
N LEU A 27 3.04 -19.02 13.26
CA LEU A 27 3.75 -19.64 12.15
C LEU A 27 5.25 -19.40 12.34
N ALA A 28 6.05 -20.43 12.09
CA ALA A 28 7.49 -20.33 12.14
C ALA A 28 8.03 -19.77 10.79
N PRO A 29 9.16 -19.05 10.77
CA PRO A 29 9.77 -18.53 9.53
C PRO A 29 10.07 -19.61 8.48
N GLU A 30 10.25 -20.87 8.87
CA GLU A 30 10.39 -22.01 7.96
C GLU A 30 9.15 -22.17 7.05
N ALA A 31 7.96 -21.88 7.56
CA ALA A 31 6.73 -21.90 6.77
C ALA A 31 6.73 -20.81 5.69
N LEU A 32 7.26 -19.62 6.00
CA LEU A 32 7.44 -18.54 5.03
C LEU A 32 8.45 -18.91 3.94
N ARG A 33 9.54 -19.62 4.28
CA ARG A 33 10.50 -20.13 3.28
C ARG A 33 9.83 -21.13 2.34
N ALA A 34 9.05 -22.07 2.87
CA ALA A 34 8.31 -23.03 2.06
C ALA A 34 7.25 -22.36 1.17
N HIS A 35 6.61 -21.29 1.67
CA HIS A 35 5.66 -20.47 0.92
C HIS A 35 6.29 -19.84 -0.33
N GLY A 36 7.59 -19.51 -0.26
CA GLY A 36 8.36 -18.96 -1.38
C GLY A 36 8.40 -19.84 -2.65
N GLU A 37 8.12 -21.13 -2.53
CA GLU A 37 8.07 -22.06 -3.68
C GLU A 37 6.93 -21.74 -4.67
N LEU A 38 5.90 -21.00 -4.21
CA LEU A 38 4.85 -20.47 -5.06
C LEU A 38 5.38 -19.46 -6.07
N PHE A 39 6.48 -18.78 -5.75
CA PHE A 39 7.06 -17.68 -6.53
C PHE A 39 8.25 -18.12 -7.39
N ARG A 40 8.43 -19.42 -7.63
CA ARG A 40 9.45 -19.90 -8.57
C ARG A 40 9.25 -19.24 -9.94
N LYS A 41 10.28 -18.49 -10.36
CA LYS A 41 10.29 -17.72 -11.60
C LYS A 41 9.98 -18.59 -12.83
N GLY A 42 8.95 -18.20 -13.59
CA GLY A 42 8.58 -18.91 -14.82
C GLY A 42 7.25 -18.44 -15.41
N VAL A 43 6.95 -18.89 -16.64
CA VAL A 43 5.65 -18.63 -17.29
C VAL A 43 4.80 -19.90 -17.22
N VAL A 44 3.61 -19.78 -16.64
CA VAL A 44 2.62 -20.85 -16.52
C VAL A 44 1.55 -20.65 -17.59
N LYS A 45 1.32 -21.66 -18.43
CA LYS A 45 0.12 -21.73 -19.29
C LYS A 45 -1.06 -22.19 -18.43
N VAL A 46 -2.05 -21.32 -18.22
CA VAL A 46 -3.25 -21.61 -17.43
C VAL A 46 -4.24 -22.44 -18.25
N THR A 47 -4.53 -21.95 -19.45
CA THR A 47 -5.36 -22.59 -20.48
C THR A 47 -4.92 -22.05 -21.83
N ASP A 48 -5.57 -22.46 -22.92
CA ASP A 48 -5.28 -21.93 -24.25
C ASP A 48 -5.51 -20.41 -24.29
N GLY A 49 -4.47 -19.68 -24.69
CA GLY A 49 -4.48 -18.23 -24.78
C GLY A 49 -4.29 -17.47 -23.45
N VAL A 50 -4.02 -18.14 -22.33
CA VAL A 50 -3.81 -17.47 -21.03
C VAL A 50 -2.52 -17.93 -20.38
N TYR A 51 -1.60 -16.98 -20.15
CA TYR A 51 -0.26 -17.24 -19.61
C TYR A 51 0.08 -16.26 -18.49
N VAL A 52 0.68 -16.74 -17.41
CA VAL A 52 1.03 -15.93 -16.24
C VAL A 52 2.53 -16.00 -16.02
N ALA A 53 3.20 -14.84 -15.99
CA ALA A 53 4.59 -14.73 -15.59
C ALA A 53 4.65 -14.57 -14.06
N ILE A 54 5.18 -15.58 -13.37
CA ILE A 54 5.25 -15.66 -11.91
C ILE A 54 6.70 -15.50 -11.47
N GLY A 55 6.94 -14.80 -10.36
CA GLY A 55 8.26 -14.71 -9.73
C GLY A 55 9.27 -13.83 -10.48
N PHE A 56 8.78 -12.92 -11.32
CA PHE A 56 9.61 -11.92 -12.01
C PHE A 56 9.78 -10.63 -11.20
N GLY A 57 8.83 -10.32 -10.32
CA GLY A 57 8.77 -9.21 -9.36
C GLY A 57 7.70 -9.55 -8.32
N LEU A 58 7.26 -8.58 -7.51
CA LEU A 58 6.26 -8.79 -6.46
C LEU A 58 4.92 -9.30 -7.03
N ALA A 59 4.47 -8.67 -8.11
CA ALA A 59 3.28 -9.06 -8.85
C ALA A 59 3.59 -9.99 -10.03
N ASN A 60 2.54 -10.64 -10.52
CA ASN A 60 2.51 -11.32 -11.80
C ASN A 60 2.17 -10.31 -12.90
N ALA A 61 2.64 -10.60 -14.10
CA ALA A 61 2.06 -10.05 -15.33
C ALA A 61 1.39 -11.19 -16.10
N ILE A 62 0.27 -10.88 -16.75
CA ILE A 62 -0.59 -11.90 -17.36
C ILE A 62 -0.79 -11.57 -18.84
N MET A 63 -0.46 -12.52 -19.72
CA MET A 63 -0.63 -12.39 -21.16
C MET A 63 -1.87 -13.16 -21.61
N LEU A 64 -2.78 -12.44 -22.26
CA LEU A 64 -3.92 -13.00 -22.97
C LEU A 64 -3.61 -12.98 -24.47
N GLU A 65 -3.47 -14.15 -25.06
CA GLU A 65 -3.15 -14.31 -26.48
C GLU A 65 -4.42 -14.55 -27.30
N GLY A 66 -4.72 -13.62 -28.20
CA GLY A 66 -5.86 -13.69 -29.12
C GLY A 66 -5.43 -14.07 -30.55
N ASP A 67 -6.27 -13.73 -31.52
CA ASP A 67 -6.10 -14.09 -32.93
C ASP A 67 -4.92 -13.34 -33.57
N ASP A 68 -4.87 -12.02 -33.42
CA ASP A 68 -3.92 -11.13 -34.11
C ASP A 68 -3.02 -10.31 -33.15
N GLY A 69 -3.03 -10.63 -31.86
CA GLY A 69 -2.40 -9.81 -30.85
C GLY A 69 -2.40 -10.42 -29.45
N ILE A 70 -1.70 -9.75 -28.54
CA ILE A 70 -1.72 -10.04 -27.10
C ILE A 70 -2.22 -8.85 -26.29
N VAL A 71 -2.91 -9.13 -25.19
CA VAL A 71 -3.29 -8.16 -24.15
C VAL A 71 -2.48 -8.47 -22.91
N ILE A 72 -1.90 -7.44 -22.30
CA ILE A 72 -1.14 -7.56 -21.05
C ILE A 72 -2.01 -7.05 -19.91
N VAL A 73 -2.22 -7.88 -18.89
CA VAL A 73 -2.91 -7.50 -17.65
C VAL A 73 -1.87 -7.41 -16.55
N ASP A 74 -1.76 -6.21 -15.97
CA ASP A 74 -0.70 -5.78 -15.04
C ASP A 74 0.72 -5.82 -15.64
N THR A 75 1.57 -4.90 -15.19
CA THR A 75 2.80 -4.53 -15.92
C THR A 75 4.07 -4.49 -15.08
N MET A 76 4.09 -5.09 -13.88
CA MET A 76 5.25 -5.09 -12.96
C MET A 76 5.52 -3.71 -12.32
N GLU A 77 6.37 -3.70 -11.29
CA GLU A 77 6.80 -2.50 -10.57
C GLU A 77 7.90 -1.69 -11.28
N THR A 78 8.68 -2.32 -12.18
CA THR A 78 9.78 -1.66 -12.91
C THR A 78 9.81 -1.99 -14.40
N THR A 79 10.43 -1.12 -15.21
CA THR A 79 10.65 -1.41 -16.63
C THR A 79 11.65 -2.54 -16.84
N GLU A 80 12.60 -2.76 -15.92
CA GLU A 80 13.55 -3.88 -15.91
C GLU A 80 12.85 -5.24 -15.85
N GLU A 81 11.91 -5.38 -14.92
CA GLU A 81 11.16 -6.62 -14.72
C GLU A 81 10.17 -6.83 -15.85
N ALA A 82 9.48 -5.77 -16.29
CA ALA A 82 8.61 -5.82 -17.45
C ALA A 82 9.37 -6.27 -18.72
N ARG A 83 10.63 -5.84 -18.90
CA ARG A 83 11.48 -6.31 -20.01
C ARG A 83 11.75 -7.81 -19.90
N SER A 84 12.04 -8.29 -18.70
CA SER A 84 12.27 -9.71 -18.43
C SER A 84 11.02 -10.56 -18.70
N VAL A 85 9.85 -10.07 -18.28
CA VAL A 85 8.55 -10.70 -18.55
C VAL A 85 8.25 -10.70 -20.05
N LEU A 86 8.36 -9.56 -20.72
CA LEU A 86 8.10 -9.46 -22.15
C LEU A 86 9.00 -10.41 -22.94
N ALA A 87 10.28 -10.53 -22.58
CA ALA A 87 11.20 -11.49 -23.18
C ALA A 87 10.73 -12.94 -22.99
N ALA A 88 10.20 -13.29 -21.81
CA ALA A 88 9.65 -14.63 -21.56
C ALA A 88 8.38 -14.90 -22.37
N PHE A 89 7.47 -13.92 -22.47
CA PHE A 89 6.28 -14.02 -23.33
C PHE A 89 6.61 -14.13 -24.81
N ARG A 90 7.67 -13.46 -25.27
CA ARG A 90 8.15 -13.53 -26.66
C ARG A 90 8.70 -14.91 -27.05
N GLN A 91 9.05 -15.76 -26.09
CA GLN A 91 9.38 -17.16 -26.38
C GLN A 91 8.15 -17.99 -26.76
N LEU A 92 6.94 -17.50 -26.45
CA LEU A 92 5.68 -18.19 -26.72
C LEU A 92 4.97 -17.64 -27.95
N THR A 93 5.09 -16.34 -28.22
CA THR A 93 4.37 -15.69 -29.33
C THR A 93 5.03 -14.39 -29.81
N ASP A 94 5.01 -14.18 -31.13
CA ASP A 94 5.48 -12.95 -31.80
C ASP A 94 4.35 -11.92 -32.04
N LYS A 95 3.12 -12.24 -31.62
CA LYS A 95 1.97 -11.36 -31.84
C LYS A 95 2.15 -9.99 -31.15
N PRO A 96 1.76 -8.88 -31.80
CA PRO A 96 1.97 -7.54 -31.23
C PRO A 96 1.13 -7.33 -29.96
N VAL A 97 1.66 -6.57 -29.00
CA VAL A 97 0.85 -6.05 -27.88
C VAL A 97 -0.18 -5.09 -28.46
N LYS A 98 -1.47 -5.35 -28.20
CA LYS A 98 -2.62 -4.57 -28.67
C LYS A 98 -3.24 -3.70 -27.59
N ALA A 99 -3.12 -4.10 -26.32
CA ALA A 99 -3.66 -3.34 -25.20
C ALA A 99 -2.96 -3.72 -23.88
N ILE A 100 -3.07 -2.82 -22.90
CA ILE A 100 -2.76 -3.06 -21.50
C ILE A 100 -4.06 -2.91 -20.68
N VAL A 101 -4.21 -3.73 -19.65
CA VAL A 101 -5.24 -3.58 -18.62
C VAL A 101 -4.53 -3.43 -17.28
N TYR A 102 -4.83 -2.37 -16.54
CA TYR A 102 -4.45 -2.26 -15.14
C TYR A 102 -5.60 -2.81 -14.29
N THR A 103 -5.30 -3.78 -13.42
CA THR A 103 -6.29 -4.25 -12.46
C THR A 103 -6.57 -3.19 -11.40
N HIS A 104 -5.55 -2.43 -10.98
CA HIS A 104 -5.66 -1.33 -10.01
C HIS A 104 -4.38 -0.49 -9.94
N ASN A 105 -4.37 0.56 -9.10
CA ASN A 105 -3.33 1.60 -9.06
C ASN A 105 -2.00 1.25 -8.38
N HIS A 106 -1.83 0.05 -7.81
CA HIS A 106 -0.64 -0.27 -7.04
C HIS A 106 0.63 -0.33 -7.92
N THR A 107 1.77 0.01 -7.31
CA THR A 107 3.08 0.19 -7.95
C THR A 107 3.46 -0.98 -8.85
N ASP A 108 3.32 -2.19 -8.34
CA ASP A 108 3.63 -3.49 -8.94
C ASP A 108 2.71 -3.91 -10.09
N HIS A 109 1.65 -3.14 -10.37
CA HIS A 109 0.72 -3.42 -11.46
C HIS A 109 0.87 -2.44 -12.62
N VAL A 110 1.40 -1.23 -12.39
CA VAL A 110 1.26 -0.12 -13.36
C VAL A 110 2.58 0.40 -13.94
N PHE A 111 3.71 0.21 -13.26
CA PHE A 111 4.93 0.97 -13.54
C PHE A 111 5.88 0.37 -14.58
N GLY A 112 5.71 -0.86 -15.03
CA GLY A 112 6.48 -1.38 -16.19
C GLY A 112 5.78 -1.22 -17.54
N ALA A 113 4.67 -0.47 -17.60
CA ALA A 113 3.79 -0.43 -18.77
C ALA A 113 4.44 0.06 -20.07
N ALA A 114 5.33 1.06 -19.99
CA ALA A 114 6.00 1.60 -21.18
C ALA A 114 6.81 0.54 -21.94
N THR A 115 7.35 -0.46 -21.24
CA THR A 115 8.04 -1.59 -21.86
C THR A 115 7.14 -2.38 -22.80
N PHE A 116 5.90 -2.65 -22.39
CA PHE A 116 4.94 -3.41 -23.21
C PHE A 116 4.42 -2.60 -24.40
N ALA A 117 4.27 -1.28 -24.23
CA ALA A 117 3.89 -0.39 -25.32
C ALA A 117 5.00 -0.28 -26.38
N GLY A 118 6.27 -0.26 -25.97
CA GLY A 118 7.42 -0.14 -26.87
C GLY A 118 7.41 1.17 -27.66
N GLY A 119 7.03 2.27 -27.00
CA GLY A 119 6.93 3.61 -27.60
C GLY A 119 5.72 3.83 -28.53
N ARG A 120 4.80 2.86 -28.62
CA ARG A 120 3.56 2.98 -29.39
C ARG A 120 2.43 3.48 -28.52
N ASP A 121 1.53 4.27 -29.09
CA ASP A 121 0.26 4.60 -28.46
C ASP A 121 -0.66 3.38 -28.54
N ILE A 122 -0.86 2.70 -27.41
CA ILE A 122 -1.72 1.51 -27.30
C ILE A 122 -2.85 1.78 -26.30
N PRO A 123 -4.05 1.21 -26.51
CA PRO A 123 -5.13 1.27 -25.53
C PRO A 123 -4.70 0.77 -24.14
N VAL A 124 -5.01 1.57 -23.12
CA VAL A 124 -4.80 1.24 -21.70
C VAL A 124 -6.15 1.31 -21.01
N TYR A 125 -6.60 0.16 -20.52
CA TYR A 125 -7.89 0.01 -19.85
C TYR A 125 -7.70 0.00 -18.33
N ALA A 126 -8.52 0.77 -17.62
CA ALA A 126 -8.51 0.82 -16.16
C ALA A 126 -9.84 1.36 -15.62
N HIS A 127 -10.04 1.32 -14.31
CA HIS A 127 -11.15 2.04 -13.68
C HIS A 127 -10.92 3.57 -13.76
N GLU A 128 -11.98 4.38 -13.82
CA GLU A 128 -11.89 5.84 -14.00
C GLU A 128 -11.10 6.57 -12.91
N THR A 129 -11.02 5.99 -11.71
CA THR A 129 -10.27 6.59 -10.58
C THR A 129 -8.82 6.13 -10.48
N THR A 130 -8.34 5.23 -11.35
CA THR A 130 -6.99 4.65 -11.27
C THR A 130 -5.92 5.74 -11.28
N SER A 131 -6.00 6.69 -12.24
CA SER A 131 -5.06 7.80 -12.36
C SER A 131 -5.01 8.69 -11.12
N TYR A 132 -6.15 8.89 -10.46
CA TYR A 132 -6.23 9.66 -9.21
C TYR A 132 -5.43 8.98 -8.08
N TYR A 133 -5.55 7.65 -7.94
CA TYR A 133 -4.84 6.94 -6.88
C TYR A 133 -3.34 6.77 -7.18
N ILE A 134 -2.94 6.57 -8.45
CA ILE A 134 -1.54 6.66 -8.86
C ILE A 134 -0.98 8.03 -8.45
N ASN A 135 -1.70 9.11 -8.77
CA ASN A 135 -1.27 10.47 -8.44
C ASN A 135 -1.05 10.67 -6.94
N ARG A 136 -2.00 10.22 -6.11
CA ARG A 136 -1.93 10.38 -4.65
C ARG A 136 -0.63 9.81 -4.09
N VAL A 137 -0.25 8.62 -4.54
CA VAL A 137 0.97 7.93 -4.09
C VAL A 137 2.23 8.66 -4.58
N VAL A 138 2.24 9.14 -5.81
CA VAL A 138 3.41 9.81 -6.40
C VAL A 138 3.61 11.22 -5.82
N ASN A 139 2.56 12.02 -5.68
CA ASN A 139 2.70 13.48 -5.46
C ASN A 139 2.26 13.98 -4.08
N GLN A 140 1.38 13.27 -3.35
CA GLN A 140 0.86 13.78 -2.07
C GLN A 140 1.55 13.17 -0.86
N ILE A 141 1.84 11.87 -0.90
CA ILE A 141 2.38 11.12 0.24
C ILE A 141 3.64 10.30 -0.12
N GLY A 142 4.29 10.62 -1.25
CA GLY A 142 5.44 9.89 -1.80
C GLY A 142 6.57 9.61 -0.81
N PRO A 143 7.08 10.60 -0.06
CA PRO A 143 8.19 10.38 0.87
C PRO A 143 7.84 9.40 2.01
N ILE A 144 6.71 9.61 2.67
CA ILE A 144 6.30 8.78 3.81
C ILE A 144 5.89 7.37 3.37
N ILE A 145 5.24 7.24 2.20
CA ILE A 145 4.87 5.93 1.67
C ILE A 145 6.11 5.17 1.20
N SER A 146 7.11 5.84 0.61
CA SER A 146 8.40 5.23 0.26
C SER A 146 9.10 4.70 1.51
N LEU A 147 9.31 5.55 2.53
CA LEU A 147 9.94 5.15 3.79
C LEU A 147 9.29 3.91 4.41
N ARG A 148 7.95 3.91 4.52
CA ARG A 148 7.22 2.81 5.15
C ARG A 148 7.16 1.56 4.29
N SER A 149 7.11 1.70 2.96
CA SER A 149 7.13 0.54 2.04
C SER A 149 8.49 -0.15 2.07
N MET A 150 9.59 0.60 2.07
CA MET A 150 10.94 0.02 2.11
C MET A 150 11.24 -0.73 3.40
N ARG A 151 10.60 -0.33 4.52
CA ARG A 151 10.60 -1.12 5.76
C ARG A 151 9.76 -2.39 5.62
N MET A 152 8.54 -2.28 5.10
CA MET A 152 7.60 -3.40 4.94
C MET A 152 8.14 -4.50 4.00
N PHE A 153 8.74 -4.12 2.88
CA PHE A 153 9.22 -5.05 1.86
C PHE A 153 10.71 -5.39 1.98
N GLY A 154 11.42 -4.78 2.94
CA GLY A 154 12.79 -5.18 3.28
C GLY A 154 13.81 -5.00 2.15
N ASN A 155 13.60 -4.05 1.22
CA ASN A 155 14.43 -3.84 0.02
C ASN A 155 15.93 -3.66 0.31
N HIS A 156 16.28 -3.23 1.53
CA HIS A 156 17.66 -2.99 1.96
C HIS A 156 18.21 -4.10 2.85
N LEU A 157 17.47 -5.18 3.08
CA LEU A 157 17.93 -6.27 3.93
C LEU A 157 18.98 -7.12 3.20
N PRO A 158 20.06 -7.53 3.91
CA PRO A 158 21.07 -8.39 3.31
C PRO A 158 20.49 -9.78 3.00
N PRO A 159 21.11 -10.51 2.05
CA PRO A 159 20.80 -11.91 1.83
C PRO A 159 20.84 -12.73 3.13
N GLY A 160 19.78 -13.47 3.42
CA GLY A 160 19.64 -14.30 4.62
C GLY A 160 18.64 -13.77 5.65
N GLU A 161 18.53 -12.44 5.80
CA GLU A 161 17.50 -11.80 6.63
C GLU A 161 16.16 -11.69 5.89
N PHE A 162 16.23 -11.30 4.62
CA PHE A 162 15.10 -11.30 3.69
C PHE A 162 14.77 -12.72 3.22
N ILE A 163 13.46 -13.03 3.12
CA ILE A 163 12.96 -14.34 2.68
C ILE A 163 12.11 -14.19 1.41
N ASN A 164 10.96 -13.54 1.53
CA ASN A 164 10.06 -13.12 0.45
C ASN A 164 9.03 -12.12 1.05
N ASP A 165 8.14 -11.57 0.24
CA ASP A 165 7.11 -10.60 0.66
C ASP A 165 5.70 -11.23 0.80
N GLY A 166 5.62 -12.56 0.81
CA GLY A 166 4.39 -13.31 1.10
C GLY A 166 3.37 -13.41 -0.03
N ILE A 167 3.38 -12.45 -0.95
CA ILE A 167 2.60 -12.48 -2.21
C ILE A 167 3.51 -12.53 -3.46
N GLY A 168 4.82 -12.39 -3.27
CA GLY A 168 5.81 -12.48 -4.32
C GLY A 168 7.22 -12.68 -3.74
N PRO A 169 8.24 -12.89 -4.61
CA PRO A 169 9.62 -13.11 -4.18
C PRO A 169 10.24 -11.87 -3.53
N GLY A 170 9.76 -10.67 -3.85
CA GLY A 170 10.18 -9.40 -3.28
C GLY A 170 9.79 -8.23 -4.17
N LEU A 171 9.65 -7.04 -3.60
CA LEU A 171 9.49 -5.80 -4.36
C LEU A 171 10.82 -5.40 -5.02
N GLY A 172 10.90 -5.44 -6.36
CA GLY A 172 12.12 -5.17 -7.12
C GLY A 172 12.52 -3.69 -7.26
N LEU A 173 11.87 -2.79 -6.53
CA LEU A 173 12.12 -1.35 -6.62
C LEU A 173 13.40 -0.96 -5.87
N GLY A 174 14.29 -0.23 -6.55
CA GLY A 174 15.51 0.34 -5.98
C GLY A 174 15.81 1.76 -6.52
N PRO A 175 16.88 2.41 -6.03
CA PRO A 175 17.22 3.80 -6.40
C PRO A 175 17.43 4.02 -7.91
N ASP A 176 17.94 3.01 -8.60
CA ASP A 176 18.23 3.06 -10.05
C ASP A 176 17.11 2.46 -10.90
N SER A 177 16.00 2.05 -10.30
CA SER A 177 14.85 1.49 -11.02
C SER A 177 14.13 2.58 -11.81
N GLU A 178 13.76 2.25 -13.05
CA GLU A 178 12.89 3.09 -13.85
C GLU A 178 11.43 2.69 -13.64
N VAL A 179 10.59 3.69 -13.35
CA VAL A 179 9.13 3.53 -13.26
C VAL A 179 8.46 4.34 -14.36
N PHE A 180 7.50 3.73 -15.05
CA PHE A 180 6.77 4.33 -16.16
C PHE A 180 5.38 3.70 -16.36
N ALA A 181 4.37 4.34 -15.73
CA ALA A 181 2.96 4.07 -16.05
C ALA A 181 2.48 4.87 -17.27
N LEU A 182 1.55 4.29 -18.02
CA LEU A 182 0.85 4.98 -19.10
C LEU A 182 -0.49 5.49 -18.59
N ALA A 183 -0.92 6.67 -19.06
CA ALA A 183 -2.24 7.18 -18.72
C ALA A 183 -3.32 6.24 -19.28
N PRO A 184 -4.32 5.81 -18.47
CA PRO A 184 -5.49 5.09 -18.97
C PRO A 184 -6.19 5.88 -20.08
N THR A 185 -6.39 5.26 -21.25
CA THR A 185 -7.10 5.86 -22.39
C THR A 185 -8.54 5.38 -22.50
N HIS A 186 -8.87 4.24 -21.89
CA HIS A 186 -10.19 3.64 -21.89
C HIS A 186 -10.62 3.34 -20.45
N THR A 187 -11.35 4.27 -19.86
CA THR A 187 -11.84 4.14 -18.49
C THR A 187 -13.30 3.74 -18.43
N PHE A 188 -13.68 3.12 -17.32
CA PHE A 188 -15.06 2.78 -17.02
C PHE A 188 -15.32 2.88 -15.52
N LYS A 189 -16.59 2.98 -15.15
CA LYS A 189 -17.05 3.03 -13.76
C LYS A 189 -17.43 1.64 -13.25
N ASP A 190 -18.49 1.03 -13.79
CA ASP A 190 -19.00 -0.23 -13.22
C ASP A 190 -18.55 -1.48 -14.01
N ARG A 191 -18.70 -1.45 -15.34
CA ARG A 191 -18.40 -2.57 -16.23
C ARG A 191 -18.08 -2.09 -17.64
N LEU A 192 -17.15 -2.76 -18.31
CA LEU A 192 -16.86 -2.60 -19.73
C LEU A 192 -16.73 -3.99 -20.40
N SER A 193 -17.61 -4.28 -21.35
CA SER A 193 -17.47 -5.43 -22.25
C SER A 193 -16.81 -4.98 -23.54
N THR A 194 -15.72 -5.63 -23.93
CA THR A 194 -14.93 -5.27 -25.11
C THR A 194 -14.44 -6.52 -25.85
N ASN A 195 -14.02 -6.33 -27.10
CA ASN A 195 -13.29 -7.35 -27.86
C ASN A 195 -11.92 -6.78 -28.23
N ILE A 196 -10.86 -7.46 -27.80
CA ILE A 196 -9.48 -7.06 -28.08
C ILE A 196 -8.74 -8.27 -28.64
N ALA A 197 -8.16 -8.13 -29.82
CA ALA A 197 -7.47 -9.21 -30.52
C ALA A 197 -8.33 -10.48 -30.70
N GLY A 198 -9.65 -10.35 -30.88
CA GLY A 198 -10.58 -11.48 -31.00
C GLY A 198 -11.07 -12.03 -29.66
N LEU A 199 -10.45 -11.65 -28.54
CA LEU A 199 -10.84 -12.08 -27.20
C LEU A 199 -12.04 -11.27 -26.71
N ARG A 200 -13.11 -11.95 -26.30
CA ARG A 200 -14.20 -11.33 -25.55
C ARG A 200 -13.77 -11.12 -24.09
N ILE A 201 -13.65 -9.87 -23.67
CA ILE A 201 -13.14 -9.49 -22.35
C ILE A 201 -14.21 -8.66 -21.62
N GLU A 202 -14.48 -8.99 -20.36
CA GLU A 202 -15.33 -8.19 -19.48
C GLU A 202 -14.49 -7.64 -18.32
N LEU A 203 -14.32 -6.32 -18.27
CA LEU A 203 -13.70 -5.61 -17.15
C LEU A 203 -14.81 -5.18 -16.20
N VAL A 204 -14.68 -5.50 -14.91
CA VAL A 204 -15.74 -5.27 -13.94
C VAL A 204 -15.16 -4.67 -12.67
N HIS A 205 -15.71 -3.53 -12.23
CA HIS A 205 -15.30 -2.89 -11.00
C HIS A 205 -15.58 -3.80 -9.81
N ALA A 206 -14.54 -4.05 -9.04
CA ALA A 206 -14.40 -5.10 -8.05
C ALA A 206 -13.58 -4.57 -6.86
N PRO A 207 -14.07 -3.53 -6.16
CA PRO A 207 -13.34 -2.92 -5.07
C PRO A 207 -13.11 -3.92 -3.93
N GLY A 208 -11.91 -3.84 -3.34
CA GLY A 208 -11.44 -4.68 -2.24
C GLY A 208 -10.08 -4.22 -1.71
N GLU A 209 -8.97 -4.75 -2.24
CA GLU A 209 -7.61 -4.33 -1.86
C GLU A 209 -7.42 -2.81 -2.12
N THR A 210 -7.96 -2.32 -3.24
CA THR A 210 -8.13 -0.88 -3.51
C THR A 210 -9.54 -0.54 -4.00
N SER A 211 -9.88 0.76 -3.94
CA SER A 211 -11.19 1.27 -4.35
C SER A 211 -11.40 1.29 -5.88
N ASP A 212 -10.33 1.36 -6.66
CA ASP A 212 -10.36 1.39 -8.13
C ASP A 212 -10.23 0.00 -8.76
N GLN A 213 -10.08 -1.05 -7.95
CA GLN A 213 -9.79 -2.38 -8.45
C GLN A 213 -10.88 -2.95 -9.35
N LEU A 214 -10.45 -3.69 -10.36
CA LEU A 214 -11.30 -4.50 -11.24
C LEU A 214 -10.89 -5.97 -11.24
N PHE A 215 -11.81 -6.84 -11.66
CA PHE A 215 -11.47 -8.15 -12.18
C PHE A 215 -11.66 -8.18 -13.70
N VAL A 216 -10.92 -9.06 -14.37
CA VAL A 216 -11.05 -9.33 -15.81
C VAL A 216 -11.68 -10.71 -15.98
N TRP A 217 -12.78 -10.79 -16.70
CA TRP A 217 -13.50 -12.03 -16.97
C TRP A 217 -13.42 -12.42 -18.46
N LEU A 218 -12.99 -13.66 -18.70
CA LEU A 218 -12.91 -14.29 -20.02
C LEU A 218 -13.98 -15.38 -20.11
N PRO A 219 -15.20 -15.05 -20.56
CA PRO A 219 -16.34 -15.96 -20.52
C PRO A 219 -16.16 -17.22 -21.35
N ASP A 220 -15.47 -17.13 -22.49
CA ASP A 220 -15.30 -18.25 -23.41
C ASP A 220 -14.33 -19.31 -22.85
N GLN A 221 -13.27 -18.86 -22.16
CA GLN A 221 -12.28 -19.69 -21.47
C GLN A 221 -12.71 -20.05 -20.03
N LYS A 222 -13.73 -19.39 -19.49
CA LYS A 222 -14.14 -19.42 -18.07
C LYS A 222 -12.99 -19.08 -17.11
N VAL A 223 -12.20 -18.06 -17.45
CA VAL A 223 -11.06 -17.59 -16.65
C VAL A 223 -11.40 -16.26 -16.02
N VAL A 224 -11.20 -16.14 -14.71
CA VAL A 224 -11.25 -14.86 -14.01
C VAL A 224 -9.85 -14.46 -13.54
N LEU A 225 -9.46 -13.22 -13.85
CA LEU A 225 -8.26 -12.59 -13.32
C LEU A 225 -8.71 -11.63 -12.22
N SER A 226 -8.43 -11.97 -10.97
CA SER A 226 -9.08 -11.35 -9.79
C SER A 226 -8.45 -10.03 -9.33
N GLY A 227 -7.31 -9.64 -9.91
CA GLY A 227 -6.41 -8.69 -9.26
C GLY A 227 -5.98 -9.22 -7.88
N ASP A 228 -5.85 -8.29 -6.94
CA ASP A 228 -5.44 -8.53 -5.56
C ASP A 228 -6.59 -8.87 -4.61
N ASN A 229 -7.79 -9.14 -5.13
CA ASN A 229 -8.90 -9.51 -4.27
C ASN A 229 -8.69 -10.90 -3.65
N ILE A 230 -7.80 -11.70 -4.24
CA ILE A 230 -7.39 -12.98 -3.72
C ILE A 230 -5.94 -13.27 -4.10
N TYR A 231 -5.19 -13.81 -3.16
CA TYR A 231 -3.85 -14.36 -3.29
C TYR A 231 -3.68 -15.41 -2.19
N GLN A 232 -2.65 -16.24 -2.26
CA GLN A 232 -2.46 -17.35 -1.31
C GLN A 232 -1.90 -16.86 0.04
N ALA A 233 -2.59 -15.95 0.71
CA ALA A 233 -2.29 -15.44 2.04
C ALA A 233 -3.55 -14.76 2.62
N PHE A 234 -3.64 -14.60 3.94
CA PHE A 234 -4.70 -13.83 4.57
C PHE A 234 -4.78 -12.42 3.97
N PRO A 235 -5.98 -11.92 3.61
CA PRO A 235 -6.13 -10.64 2.94
C PRO A 235 -5.57 -9.50 3.78
N ASN A 236 -4.89 -8.57 3.13
CA ASN A 236 -4.27 -7.44 3.78
C ASN A 236 -5.29 -6.36 4.13
N LEU A 237 -6.30 -6.64 4.96
CA LEU A 237 -7.38 -5.69 5.25
C LEU A 237 -6.87 -4.34 5.80
N TYR A 238 -5.62 -4.30 6.27
CA TYR A 238 -4.83 -3.09 6.42
C TYR A 238 -3.34 -3.33 6.18
N THR A 239 -2.76 -2.58 5.26
CA THR A 239 -1.32 -2.60 5.00
C THR A 239 -0.55 -1.67 5.95
N ILE A 240 0.51 -2.21 6.58
CA ILE A 240 1.32 -1.47 7.56
C ILE A 240 2.19 -0.36 6.94
N ARG A 241 2.34 -0.32 5.60
CA ARG A 241 2.91 0.87 4.92
C ARG A 241 1.98 2.09 5.01
N GLY A 242 0.68 1.87 5.24
CA GLY A 242 -0.33 2.89 5.47
C GLY A 242 -1.22 3.15 4.25
N THR A 243 -2.52 2.92 4.41
CA THR A 243 -3.56 3.30 3.45
C THR A 243 -4.74 3.94 4.17
N ALA A 244 -5.69 4.48 3.40
CA ALA A 244 -7.04 4.70 3.93
C ALA A 244 -7.69 3.35 4.31
N TYR A 245 -8.75 3.41 5.12
CA TYR A 245 -9.57 2.24 5.45
C TYR A 245 -10.09 1.56 4.18
N ARG A 246 -10.00 0.23 4.14
CA ARG A 246 -10.57 -0.63 3.09
C ARG A 246 -11.96 -1.07 3.51
N ASP A 247 -12.98 -0.90 2.68
CA ASP A 247 -14.31 -1.44 2.97
C ASP A 247 -14.29 -2.98 2.85
N VAL A 248 -14.03 -3.63 3.98
CA VAL A 248 -13.86 -5.09 4.04
C VAL A 248 -15.14 -5.85 3.68
N LYS A 249 -16.33 -5.26 3.94
CA LYS A 249 -17.60 -5.88 3.53
C LYS A 249 -17.84 -5.73 2.04
N GLN A 250 -17.37 -4.65 1.43
CA GLN A 250 -17.36 -4.51 -0.02
C GLN A 250 -16.44 -5.54 -0.68
N TRP A 251 -15.26 -5.78 -0.09
CA TRP A 251 -14.35 -6.82 -0.55
C TRP A 251 -15.01 -8.22 -0.50
N ALA A 252 -15.62 -8.60 0.62
CA ALA A 252 -16.33 -9.88 0.73
C ALA A 252 -17.43 -10.04 -0.36
N ARG A 253 -18.23 -9.00 -0.59
CA ARG A 253 -19.23 -8.99 -1.68
C ARG A 253 -18.60 -9.12 -3.07
N THR A 254 -17.40 -8.59 -3.27
CA THR A 254 -16.65 -8.76 -4.52
C THR A 254 -16.25 -10.22 -4.73
N LEU A 255 -15.85 -10.94 -3.69
CA LEU A 255 -15.55 -12.38 -3.76
C LEU A 255 -16.79 -13.19 -4.13
N ASP A 256 -17.96 -12.86 -3.55
CA ASP A 256 -19.23 -13.50 -3.90
C ASP A 256 -19.58 -13.28 -5.38
N ARG A 257 -19.33 -12.06 -5.91
CA ARG A 257 -19.53 -11.74 -7.33
C ARG A 257 -18.59 -12.52 -8.25
N ILE A 258 -17.34 -12.72 -7.84
CA ILE A 258 -16.37 -13.53 -8.59
C ILE A 258 -16.81 -15.01 -8.57
N SER A 259 -17.22 -15.54 -7.42
CA SER A 259 -17.69 -16.91 -7.26
C SER A 259 -18.90 -17.20 -8.15
N ALA A 260 -19.83 -16.25 -8.27
CA ALA A 260 -21.02 -16.34 -9.12
C ALA A 260 -20.72 -16.48 -10.63
N LEU A 261 -19.49 -16.17 -11.08
CA LEU A 261 -19.08 -16.38 -12.49
C LEU A 261 -18.99 -17.87 -12.85
N GLY A 262 -18.79 -18.75 -11.86
CA GLY A 262 -18.57 -20.19 -12.09
C GLY A 262 -17.32 -20.45 -12.93
N ALA A 263 -16.24 -19.74 -12.63
CA ALA A 263 -14.95 -19.85 -13.31
C ALA A 263 -14.36 -21.27 -13.21
N GLU A 264 -13.69 -21.72 -14.27
CA GLU A 264 -12.90 -22.95 -14.27
C GLU A 264 -11.45 -22.67 -13.86
N TYR A 265 -10.98 -21.43 -14.07
CA TYR A 265 -9.65 -20.98 -13.69
C TYR A 265 -9.73 -19.63 -12.97
N LEU A 266 -9.06 -19.53 -11.83
CA LEU A 266 -8.85 -18.30 -11.07
C LEU A 266 -7.36 -17.93 -11.18
N VAL A 267 -7.09 -16.72 -11.65
CA VAL A 267 -5.73 -16.22 -11.88
C VAL A 267 -5.52 -14.95 -11.04
N PRO A 268 -4.86 -15.05 -9.89
CA PRO A 268 -4.52 -13.87 -9.10
C PRO A 268 -3.37 -13.08 -9.75
N SER A 269 -3.29 -11.78 -9.42
CA SER A 269 -2.13 -10.95 -9.78
C SER A 269 -0.88 -11.29 -8.94
N HIS A 270 -0.97 -12.23 -8.00
CA HIS A 270 0.15 -12.70 -7.18
C HIS A 270 0.13 -14.23 -7.02
N GLY A 271 1.29 -14.86 -7.19
CA GLY A 271 1.44 -16.31 -6.98
C GLY A 271 0.82 -17.16 -8.10
N ARG A 272 0.32 -18.36 -7.76
CA ARG A 272 -0.09 -19.38 -8.74
C ARG A 272 -1.60 -19.36 -9.03
N PRO A 273 -2.02 -19.68 -10.26
CA PRO A 273 -3.43 -19.86 -10.61
C PRO A 273 -4.02 -21.11 -9.94
N LEU A 274 -5.33 -21.10 -9.73
CA LEU A 274 -6.12 -22.25 -9.28
C LEU A 274 -7.04 -22.74 -10.41
N GLN A 275 -7.16 -24.05 -10.56
CA GLN A 275 -8.04 -24.70 -11.52
C GLN A 275 -9.09 -25.55 -10.79
N GLY A 276 -10.29 -25.59 -11.37
CA GLY A 276 -11.39 -26.43 -10.91
C GLY A 276 -12.48 -25.61 -10.25
N ARG A 277 -13.66 -25.59 -10.87
CA ARG A 277 -14.79 -24.78 -10.42
C ARG A 277 -15.16 -24.96 -8.95
N ASP A 278 -15.22 -26.20 -8.47
CA ASP A 278 -15.64 -26.48 -7.09
C ASP A 278 -14.59 -26.00 -6.09
N SER A 279 -13.31 -26.25 -6.35
CA SER A 279 -12.20 -25.76 -5.52
C SER A 279 -12.11 -24.24 -5.51
N ILE A 280 -12.38 -23.58 -6.64
CA ILE A 280 -12.43 -22.11 -6.71
C ILE A 280 -13.62 -21.58 -5.90
N SER A 281 -14.79 -22.21 -6.00
CA SER A 281 -15.99 -21.80 -5.26
C SER A 281 -15.80 -21.97 -3.75
N GLU A 282 -15.19 -23.08 -3.32
CA GLU A 282 -14.89 -23.36 -1.91
C GLU A 282 -13.87 -22.36 -1.37
N LEU A 283 -12.76 -22.14 -2.09
CA LEU A 283 -11.75 -21.13 -1.73
C LEU A 283 -12.38 -19.74 -1.56
N LEU A 284 -13.17 -19.28 -2.53
CA LEU A 284 -13.76 -17.94 -2.48
C LEU A 284 -14.77 -17.80 -1.33
N ALA A 285 -15.49 -18.87 -0.99
CA ALA A 285 -16.38 -18.90 0.15
C ALA A 285 -15.59 -18.78 1.47
N ASP A 286 -14.57 -19.62 1.67
CA ASP A 286 -13.72 -19.58 2.87
C ASP A 286 -13.01 -18.23 3.03
N TYR A 287 -12.54 -17.64 1.93
CA TYR A 287 -11.88 -16.34 1.93
C TYR A 287 -12.86 -15.20 2.28
N SER A 288 -14.09 -15.25 1.74
CA SER A 288 -15.18 -14.32 2.09
C SER A 288 -15.58 -14.48 3.57
N ASP A 289 -15.70 -15.71 4.05
CA ASP A 289 -16.04 -16.02 5.44
C ASP A 289 -14.97 -15.56 6.42
N ALA A 290 -13.69 -15.66 6.08
CA ALA A 290 -12.60 -15.12 6.91
C ALA A 290 -12.69 -13.60 7.07
N ILE A 291 -12.94 -12.87 5.97
CA ILE A 291 -13.13 -11.41 6.01
C ILE A 291 -14.36 -11.06 6.86
N ASN A 292 -15.49 -11.72 6.59
CA ASN A 292 -16.74 -11.49 7.30
C ASN A 292 -16.62 -11.82 8.80
N PHE A 293 -15.92 -12.89 9.15
CA PHE A 293 -15.68 -13.28 10.54
C PHE A 293 -14.90 -12.20 11.28
N VAL A 294 -13.75 -11.78 10.74
CA VAL A 294 -12.91 -10.75 11.38
C VAL A 294 -13.69 -9.44 11.53
N HIS A 295 -14.44 -9.03 10.51
CA HIS A 295 -15.33 -7.88 10.58
C HIS A 295 -16.40 -8.02 11.65
N ASP A 296 -17.25 -9.04 11.56
CA ASP A 296 -18.45 -9.16 12.39
C ASP A 296 -18.07 -9.41 13.86
N GLN A 297 -17.01 -10.17 14.14
CA GLN A 297 -16.52 -10.36 15.52
C GLN A 297 -15.89 -9.09 16.09
N THR A 298 -15.19 -8.32 15.26
CA THR A 298 -14.66 -7.00 15.68
C THR A 298 -15.80 -6.08 16.10
N LEU A 299 -16.84 -5.93 15.27
CA LEU A 299 -18.02 -5.11 15.59
C LEU A 299 -18.78 -5.65 16.81
N ARG A 300 -18.91 -6.98 16.95
CA ARG A 300 -19.58 -7.58 18.10
C ARG A 300 -18.88 -7.20 19.41
N TYR A 301 -17.55 -7.14 19.44
CA TYR A 301 -16.81 -6.76 20.64
C TYR A 301 -16.74 -5.24 20.84
N MET A 302 -16.74 -4.42 19.79
CA MET A 302 -16.95 -2.97 19.92
C MET A 302 -18.27 -2.65 20.62
N ASN A 303 -19.35 -3.32 20.21
CA ASN A 303 -20.67 -3.15 20.83
C ASN A 303 -20.72 -3.62 22.29
N GLN A 304 -19.72 -4.38 22.75
CA GLN A 304 -19.53 -4.74 24.16
C GLN A 304 -18.62 -3.74 24.91
N GLY A 305 -18.18 -2.67 24.26
CA GLY A 305 -17.36 -1.61 24.86
C GLY A 305 -15.87 -1.93 24.97
N LEU A 306 -15.37 -2.93 24.22
CA LEU A 306 -13.95 -3.25 24.24
C LEU A 306 -13.10 -2.26 23.44
N THR A 307 -11.88 -2.04 23.91
CA THR A 307 -10.84 -1.29 23.18
C THR A 307 -10.22 -2.13 22.06
N PRO A 308 -9.57 -1.53 21.05
CA PRO A 308 -8.94 -2.27 19.95
C PRO A 308 -8.00 -3.39 20.42
N ASP A 309 -7.16 -3.12 21.43
CA ASP A 309 -6.22 -4.11 21.97
C ASP A 309 -6.94 -5.31 22.58
N GLN A 310 -8.02 -5.09 23.34
CA GLN A 310 -8.83 -6.15 23.91
C GLN A 310 -9.56 -6.97 22.84
N ILE A 311 -9.93 -6.36 21.72
CA ILE A 311 -10.57 -7.08 20.60
C ILE A 311 -9.55 -7.96 19.89
N VAL A 312 -8.32 -7.47 19.68
CA VAL A 312 -7.23 -8.24 19.06
C VAL A 312 -6.96 -9.54 19.83
N GLU A 313 -7.03 -9.52 21.16
CA GLU A 313 -6.86 -10.73 21.99
C GLU A 313 -7.99 -11.76 21.81
N ARG A 314 -9.17 -11.34 21.36
CA ARG A 314 -10.38 -12.17 21.28
C ARG A 314 -10.75 -12.64 19.88
N VAL A 315 -10.41 -11.87 18.85
CA VAL A 315 -10.74 -12.20 17.47
C VAL A 315 -9.63 -13.09 16.89
N GLN A 316 -9.91 -14.38 16.84
CA GLN A 316 -9.08 -15.39 16.21
C GLN A 316 -9.93 -16.17 15.20
N LEU A 317 -9.39 -16.44 14.01
CA LEU A 317 -10.10 -17.23 13.01
C LEU A 317 -10.47 -18.61 13.58
N PRO A 318 -11.66 -19.14 13.26
CA PRO A 318 -11.99 -20.53 13.56
C PRO A 318 -10.99 -21.50 12.92
N ASP A 319 -10.75 -22.65 13.56
CA ASP A 319 -9.69 -23.61 13.18
C ASP A 319 -9.66 -23.97 11.69
N HIS A 320 -10.83 -24.15 11.05
CA HIS A 320 -10.92 -24.50 9.63
C HIS A 320 -10.42 -23.38 8.70
N LEU A 321 -10.68 -22.12 9.05
CA LEU A 321 -10.16 -20.96 8.30
C LEU A 321 -8.71 -20.69 8.66
N ALA A 322 -8.34 -20.80 9.94
CA ALA A 322 -6.98 -20.60 10.41
C ALA A 322 -5.98 -21.62 9.83
N ALA A 323 -6.43 -22.85 9.56
CA ALA A 323 -5.61 -23.90 8.95
C ALA A 323 -5.62 -23.85 7.40
N HIS A 324 -6.46 -23.01 6.79
CA HIS A 324 -6.59 -22.99 5.34
C HIS A 324 -5.32 -22.40 4.69
N PRO A 325 -4.70 -23.08 3.69
CA PRO A 325 -3.42 -22.63 3.11
C PRO A 325 -3.44 -21.24 2.47
N TRP A 326 -4.60 -20.77 2.02
CA TRP A 326 -4.78 -19.42 1.46
C TRP A 326 -5.13 -18.35 2.50
N LEU A 327 -5.24 -18.71 3.78
CA LEU A 327 -5.57 -17.78 4.87
C LEU A 327 -4.48 -17.72 5.93
N GLN A 328 -3.30 -18.27 5.64
CA GLN A 328 -2.12 -18.10 6.49
C GLN A 328 -1.70 -16.62 6.47
N GLU A 329 -1.28 -16.07 7.61
CA GLU A 329 -0.92 -14.66 7.79
C GLU A 329 0.43 -14.28 7.14
N PHE A 330 0.70 -14.74 5.92
CA PHE A 330 1.89 -14.41 5.14
C PHE A 330 1.82 -13.03 4.48
N TYR A 331 0.75 -12.25 4.65
CA TYR A 331 0.71 -10.88 4.13
C TYR A 331 -0.12 -9.98 5.03
N GLY A 332 -1.45 -10.14 5.03
CA GLY A 332 -2.31 -9.56 6.05
C GLY A 332 -2.19 -10.26 7.40
N LYS A 333 -2.68 -9.60 8.45
CA LYS A 333 -2.77 -10.14 9.82
C LYS A 333 -4.14 -9.80 10.40
N VAL A 334 -4.77 -10.76 11.11
CA VAL A 334 -6.05 -10.59 11.78
C VAL A 334 -5.97 -9.46 12.80
N SER A 335 -4.89 -9.40 13.57
CA SER A 335 -4.69 -8.34 14.58
C SER A 335 -4.64 -6.93 13.98
N TRP A 336 -4.03 -6.76 12.81
CA TRP A 336 -4.02 -5.47 12.10
C TRP A 336 -5.37 -5.13 11.51
N SER A 337 -6.05 -6.14 11.00
CA SER A 337 -7.39 -6.02 10.41
C SER A 337 -8.41 -5.57 11.45
N VAL A 338 -8.41 -6.17 12.65
CA VAL A 338 -9.24 -5.76 13.79
C VAL A 338 -9.05 -4.27 14.10
N ARG A 339 -7.79 -3.82 14.19
CA ARG A 339 -7.47 -2.41 14.47
C ARG A 339 -7.96 -1.48 13.37
N SER A 340 -7.80 -1.86 12.12
CA SER A 340 -8.25 -1.03 11.00
C SER A 340 -9.76 -1.00 10.86
N ILE A 341 -10.46 -2.10 11.12
CA ILE A 341 -11.93 -2.13 11.19
C ILE A 341 -12.40 -1.23 12.33
N PHE A 342 -11.71 -1.22 13.48
CA PHE A 342 -12.00 -0.27 14.54
C PHE A 342 -11.83 1.18 14.12
N ASP A 343 -10.67 1.52 13.57
CA ASP A 343 -10.43 2.88 13.09
C ASP A 343 -11.44 3.29 12.00
N GLY A 344 -11.84 2.38 11.11
CA GLY A 344 -12.82 2.64 10.06
C GLY A 344 -14.23 2.98 10.59
N TYR A 345 -14.65 2.41 11.73
CA TYR A 345 -15.97 2.62 12.31
C TYR A 345 -16.00 3.70 13.41
N LEU A 346 -14.98 3.74 14.26
CA LEU A 346 -14.93 4.56 15.47
C LEU A 346 -13.79 5.59 15.48
N GLY A 347 -12.88 5.52 14.50
CA GLY A 347 -11.69 6.36 14.43
C GLY A 347 -10.59 5.94 15.40
N TRP A 348 -9.60 6.82 15.54
CA TRP A 348 -8.37 6.57 16.29
C TRP A 348 -8.56 6.41 17.80
N PHE A 349 -9.65 6.97 18.36
CA PHE A 349 -9.85 7.03 19.81
C PHE A 349 -10.53 5.76 20.32
N SER A 350 -9.84 4.98 21.16
CA SER A 350 -10.34 3.71 21.68
C SER A 350 -11.53 3.82 22.64
N GLY A 351 -11.80 5.02 23.17
CA GLY A 351 -12.70 5.25 24.30
C GLY A 351 -11.99 5.36 25.65
N ASN A 352 -10.70 4.98 25.74
CA ASN A 352 -9.93 5.10 26.97
C ASN A 352 -9.46 6.56 27.21
N PRO A 353 -9.90 7.23 28.28
CA PRO A 353 -9.63 8.65 28.49
C PRO A 353 -8.13 9.00 28.61
N SER A 354 -7.24 8.05 28.96
CA SER A 354 -5.80 8.33 29.00
C SER A 354 -5.19 8.56 27.61
N GLU A 355 -5.86 8.10 26.55
CA GLU A 355 -5.42 8.23 25.17
C GLU A 355 -5.98 9.48 24.49
N LEU A 356 -6.97 10.16 25.09
CA LEU A 356 -7.63 11.32 24.48
C LEU A 356 -6.68 12.53 24.39
N GLN A 357 -5.85 12.72 25.43
CA GLN A 357 -4.85 13.78 25.52
C GLN A 357 -3.61 13.23 26.25
N PRO A 358 -2.83 12.35 25.59
CA PRO A 358 -1.69 11.72 26.23
C PRO A 358 -0.61 12.76 26.53
N LEU A 359 0.21 12.49 27.54
CA LEU A 359 1.39 13.31 27.79
C LEU A 359 2.32 13.31 26.57
N PRO A 360 3.05 14.41 26.31
CA PRO A 360 4.14 14.40 25.36
C PRO A 360 5.10 13.23 25.66
N ARG A 361 5.57 12.52 24.62
CA ARG A 361 6.37 11.29 24.77
C ARG A 361 7.55 11.44 25.72
N GLY A 362 8.29 12.55 25.63
CA GLY A 362 9.41 12.83 26.54
C GLY A 362 8.99 12.89 28.02
N LYS A 363 7.83 13.50 28.33
CA LYS A 363 7.30 13.57 29.71
C LYS A 363 6.80 12.23 30.22
N GLN A 364 6.21 11.40 29.34
CA GLN A 364 5.85 10.04 29.70
C GLN A 364 7.09 9.21 30.01
N ALA A 365 8.15 9.33 29.20
CA ALA A 365 9.41 8.64 29.40
C ALA A 365 10.11 9.06 30.70
N GLU A 366 10.18 10.36 31.00
CA GLU A 366 10.72 10.87 32.28
C GLU A 366 10.03 10.23 33.49
N ARG A 367 8.69 10.10 33.44
CA ARG A 367 7.89 9.49 34.52
C ARG A 367 8.10 7.98 34.60
N MET A 368 8.19 7.29 33.47
CA MET A 368 8.48 5.85 33.45
C MET A 368 9.86 5.55 34.04
N ALA A 369 10.89 6.31 33.63
CA ALA A 369 12.22 6.19 34.20
C ALA A 369 12.20 6.45 35.71
N ALA A 370 11.50 7.49 36.18
CA ALA A 370 11.37 7.75 37.62
C ALA A 370 10.70 6.59 38.39
N LEU A 371 9.67 5.95 37.82
CA LEU A 371 9.04 4.76 38.41
C LEU A 371 9.98 3.57 38.50
N ALA A 372 10.85 3.38 37.51
CA ALA A 372 11.85 2.32 37.49
C ALA A 372 13.04 2.56 38.45
N GLY A 373 13.21 3.78 38.99
CA GLY A 373 14.36 4.16 39.81
C GLY A 373 15.43 4.99 39.08
N GLY A 374 15.09 5.53 37.91
CA GLY A 374 15.96 6.33 37.03
C GLY A 374 16.15 5.69 35.66
N THR A 375 16.76 6.41 34.71
CA THR A 375 17.00 5.92 33.35
C THR A 375 17.86 4.65 33.32
N GLY A 376 18.89 4.56 34.18
CA GLY A 376 19.74 3.37 34.28
C GLY A 376 18.97 2.13 34.74
N ALA A 377 18.12 2.27 35.76
CA ALA A 377 17.27 1.17 36.23
C ALA A 377 16.22 0.76 35.19
N LEU A 378 15.67 1.72 34.42
CA LEU A 378 14.79 1.40 33.29
C LEU A 378 15.51 0.59 32.21
N LEU A 379 16.76 0.93 31.90
CA LEU A 379 17.60 0.17 30.98
C LEU A 379 17.88 -1.25 31.49
N GLU A 380 18.19 -1.40 32.78
CA GLU A 380 18.37 -2.72 33.42
C GLU A 380 17.09 -3.58 33.33
N GLN A 381 15.92 -3.00 33.57
CA GLN A 381 14.64 -3.71 33.42
C GLN A 381 14.39 -4.15 31.97
N ALA A 382 14.69 -3.27 31.01
CA ALA A 382 14.51 -3.59 29.60
C ALA A 382 15.49 -4.67 29.11
N GLN A 383 16.74 -4.65 29.60
CA GLN A 383 17.69 -5.73 29.36
C GLN A 383 17.23 -7.04 30.00
N SER A 384 16.74 -7.00 31.24
CA SER A 384 16.21 -8.20 31.91
C SER A 384 15.01 -8.79 31.18
N ALA A 385 14.15 -7.95 30.58
CA ALA A 385 13.03 -8.41 29.76
C ALA A 385 13.54 -9.18 28.53
N LEU A 386 14.51 -8.59 27.82
CA LEU A 386 15.15 -9.22 26.66
C LEU A 386 15.84 -10.54 27.03
N ASP A 387 16.65 -10.56 28.09
CA ASP A 387 17.37 -11.76 28.54
C ASP A 387 16.41 -12.91 28.95
N SER A 388 15.16 -12.59 29.29
CA SER A 388 14.11 -13.55 29.62
C SER A 388 13.24 -13.98 28.44
N GLY A 389 13.51 -13.49 27.23
CA GLY A 389 12.76 -13.78 26.01
C GLY A 389 11.50 -12.92 25.81
N ASP A 390 11.34 -11.83 26.56
CA ASP A 390 10.24 -10.87 26.39
C ASP A 390 10.71 -9.67 25.55
N ALA A 391 11.13 -9.98 24.31
CA ALA A 391 11.64 -8.97 23.38
C ALA A 391 10.62 -7.88 23.05
N GLN A 392 9.32 -8.20 23.03
CA GLN A 392 8.28 -7.21 22.75
C GLN A 392 8.19 -6.18 23.89
N TRP A 393 8.27 -6.62 25.15
CA TRP A 393 8.31 -5.69 26.27
C TRP A 393 9.63 -4.90 26.33
N ALA A 394 10.76 -5.54 26.07
CA ALA A 394 12.05 -4.84 25.95
C ALA A 394 12.00 -3.74 24.89
N LEU A 395 11.40 -4.02 23.72
CA LEU A 395 11.19 -3.04 22.67
C LEU A 395 10.30 -1.88 23.14
N THR A 396 9.20 -2.15 23.84
CA THR A 396 8.32 -1.12 24.40
C THR A 396 9.06 -0.22 25.40
N LEU A 397 9.84 -0.79 26.32
CA LEU A 397 10.64 -0.01 27.26
C LEU A 397 11.72 0.81 26.54
N SER A 398 12.28 0.28 25.45
CA SER A 398 13.27 1.00 24.65
C SER A 398 12.71 2.27 23.98
N ASP A 399 11.40 2.37 23.71
CA ASP A 399 10.80 3.61 23.18
C ASP A 399 10.94 4.76 24.19
N HIS A 400 10.78 4.48 25.49
CA HIS A 400 11.00 5.47 26.55
C HIS A 400 12.49 5.83 26.67
N LEU A 401 13.38 4.84 26.60
CA LEU A 401 14.82 5.08 26.66
C LEU A 401 15.31 5.91 25.46
N MET A 402 14.83 5.62 24.24
CA MET A 402 15.14 6.41 23.05
C MET A 402 14.66 7.85 23.17
N ALA A 403 13.51 8.10 23.79
CA ALA A 403 13.01 9.45 24.02
C ALA A 403 13.87 10.26 25.02
N LEU A 404 14.60 9.59 25.92
CA LEU A 404 15.45 10.22 26.93
C LEU A 404 16.93 10.29 26.53
N SER A 405 17.41 9.31 25.77
CA SER A 405 18.85 9.06 25.56
C SER A 405 19.12 8.37 24.22
N ALA A 406 18.56 8.89 23.12
CA ALA A 406 18.69 8.32 21.76
C ALA A 406 20.13 8.08 21.26
N ASN A 407 21.11 8.79 21.81
CA ASN A 407 22.53 8.70 21.44
C ASN A 407 23.32 7.74 22.36
N ASP A 408 22.70 7.14 23.37
CA ASP A 408 23.33 6.15 24.22
C ASP A 408 23.44 4.81 23.48
N THR A 409 24.67 4.32 23.33
CA THR A 409 24.97 3.07 22.64
C THR A 409 24.25 1.87 23.28
N ALA A 410 24.19 1.79 24.61
CA ALA A 410 23.55 0.66 25.28
C ALA A 410 22.03 0.61 25.02
N VAL A 411 21.38 1.78 24.94
CA VAL A 411 19.95 1.89 24.60
C VAL A 411 19.71 1.46 23.15
N ARG A 412 20.58 1.89 22.23
CA ARG A 412 20.49 1.52 20.81
C ARG A 412 20.69 0.02 20.62
N ASP A 413 21.72 -0.56 21.24
CA ASP A 413 22.06 -1.98 21.16
C ASP A 413 20.94 -2.87 21.72
N LEU A 414 20.36 -2.49 22.86
CA LEU A 414 19.18 -3.15 23.43
C LEU A 414 18.01 -3.14 22.42
N ARG A 415 17.68 -1.97 21.87
CA ARG A 415 16.57 -1.83 20.91
C ARG A 415 16.81 -2.67 19.67
N VAL A 416 18.03 -2.64 19.12
CA VAL A 416 18.43 -3.45 17.95
C VAL A 416 18.25 -4.93 18.25
N SER A 417 18.69 -5.39 19.43
CA SER A 417 18.58 -6.79 19.84
C SER A 417 17.13 -7.24 19.97
N ALA A 418 16.28 -6.43 20.63
CA ALA A 418 14.85 -6.71 20.75
C ALA A 418 14.14 -6.75 19.38
N LEU A 419 14.43 -5.81 18.48
CA LEU A 419 13.90 -5.81 17.12
C LEU A 419 14.33 -7.07 16.35
N ARG A 420 15.60 -7.48 16.47
CA ARG A 420 16.11 -8.67 15.78
C ARG A 420 15.45 -9.95 16.29
N GLU A 421 15.28 -10.12 17.61
CA GLU A 421 14.62 -11.29 18.19
C GLU A 421 13.14 -11.40 17.75
N LEU A 422 12.42 -10.28 17.70
CA LEU A 422 11.06 -10.23 17.14
C LEU A 422 11.04 -10.56 15.65
N GLY A 423 11.97 -9.99 14.88
CA GLY A 423 12.11 -10.28 13.45
C GLY A 423 12.40 -11.75 13.19
N GLU A 424 13.28 -12.38 13.99
CA GLU A 424 13.66 -13.78 13.86
C GLU A 424 12.48 -14.73 14.11
N SER A 425 11.59 -14.42 15.05
CA SER A 425 10.41 -15.23 15.40
C SER A 425 9.15 -14.93 14.58
N GLU A 426 9.13 -13.84 13.81
CA GLU A 426 7.98 -13.44 13.00
C GLU A 426 7.98 -14.13 11.62
N ALA A 427 6.85 -14.74 11.26
CA ALA A 427 6.63 -15.38 9.96
C ALA A 427 5.82 -14.53 8.99
N ASN A 428 5.12 -13.49 9.46
CA ASN A 428 4.58 -12.50 8.54
C ASN A 428 5.74 -11.66 7.97
N PRO A 429 6.02 -11.75 6.65
CA PRO A 429 7.19 -11.10 6.05
C PRO A 429 7.16 -9.58 6.20
N ASN A 430 5.97 -8.97 6.12
CA ASN A 430 5.82 -7.52 6.25
C ASN A 430 6.31 -7.03 7.63
N ALA A 431 5.93 -7.72 8.71
CA ALA A 431 6.38 -7.37 10.05
C ALA A 431 7.84 -7.73 10.29
N ARG A 432 8.26 -8.93 9.87
CA ARG A 432 9.65 -9.39 9.93
C ARG A 432 10.61 -8.37 9.29
N ASN A 433 10.33 -7.99 8.05
CA ASN A 433 11.13 -7.04 7.29
C ASN A 433 11.15 -5.67 7.96
N TYR A 434 10.01 -5.24 8.54
CA TYR A 434 9.92 -3.97 9.25
C TYR A 434 10.83 -3.96 10.47
N TYR A 435 10.81 -5.01 11.28
CA TYR A 435 11.68 -5.14 12.46
C TYR A 435 13.17 -5.09 12.09
N PHE A 436 13.60 -5.89 11.10
CA PHE A 436 15.00 -5.89 10.69
C PHE A 436 15.43 -4.57 10.06
N THR A 437 14.58 -3.94 9.24
CA THR A 437 14.92 -2.67 8.61
C THR A 437 15.09 -1.58 9.66
N VAL A 438 14.18 -1.49 10.64
CA VAL A 438 14.29 -0.52 11.74
C VAL A 438 15.51 -0.83 12.63
N ALA A 439 15.85 -2.11 12.82
CA ALA A 439 17.08 -2.48 13.52
C ALA A 439 18.33 -1.93 12.82
N ARG A 440 18.36 -1.94 11.48
CA ARG A 440 19.44 -1.31 10.71
C ARG A 440 19.45 0.21 10.84
N GLU A 441 18.29 0.87 10.71
CA GLU A 441 18.20 2.33 10.93
C GLU A 441 18.83 2.76 12.26
N VAL A 442 18.63 1.96 13.32
CA VAL A 442 19.22 2.20 14.65
C VAL A 442 20.69 1.75 14.74
N ALA A 443 21.08 0.64 14.12
CA ALA A 443 22.43 0.10 14.25
C ALA A 443 23.47 0.84 13.39
N ASP A 444 23.16 1.09 12.11
CA ASP A 444 24.10 1.57 11.11
C ASP A 444 23.67 2.88 10.43
N GLY A 445 22.50 3.43 10.78
CA GLY A 445 22.01 4.69 10.24
C GLY A 445 21.44 4.59 8.83
N LEU A 446 21.02 3.38 8.39
CA LEU A 446 20.28 3.18 7.14
C LEU A 446 19.17 4.23 6.98
N ASN A 447 19.11 4.88 5.82
CA ASN A 447 17.92 5.60 5.37
C ASN A 447 17.25 4.77 4.26
N PRO A 448 16.12 4.10 4.53
CA PRO A 448 15.53 3.20 3.56
C PRO A 448 14.73 3.93 2.48
N ALA A 449 14.35 5.20 2.70
CA ALA A 449 13.58 5.97 1.74
C ALA A 449 14.43 6.37 0.53
N PHE A 450 13.87 6.24 -0.67
CA PHE A 450 14.41 6.82 -1.89
C PHE A 450 13.28 7.26 -2.82
N ARG A 451 13.64 8.01 -3.85
CA ARG A 451 12.74 8.36 -4.96
C ARG A 451 13.17 7.59 -6.21
N PRO A 452 12.27 6.80 -6.82
CA PRO A 452 12.60 6.10 -8.06
C PRO A 452 12.80 7.09 -9.19
N GLN A 453 13.55 6.68 -10.22
CA GLN A 453 13.77 7.51 -11.40
C GLN A 453 12.48 7.56 -12.24
N ILE A 454 11.96 8.77 -12.40
CA ILE A 454 10.80 9.05 -13.27
C ILE A 454 11.36 9.55 -14.61
N SER A 455 11.01 8.88 -15.70
CA SER A 455 11.42 9.34 -17.04
C SER A 455 10.64 10.59 -17.46
N GLU A 456 11.22 11.40 -18.36
CA GLU A 456 10.52 12.55 -18.96
C GLU A 456 9.22 12.12 -19.64
N GLY A 457 9.22 10.94 -20.27
CA GLY A 457 8.04 10.34 -20.89
C GLY A 457 6.94 10.06 -19.87
N PHE A 458 7.27 9.51 -18.70
CA PHE A 458 6.29 9.27 -17.65
C PHE A 458 5.74 10.57 -17.08
N LEU A 459 6.61 11.54 -16.78
CA LEU A 459 6.19 12.87 -16.33
C LEU A 459 5.20 13.53 -17.31
N ALA A 460 5.44 13.38 -18.62
CA ALA A 460 4.55 13.93 -19.63
C ALA A 460 3.12 13.37 -19.57
N THR A 461 2.94 12.13 -19.11
CA THR A 461 1.60 11.52 -18.96
C THR A 461 0.82 12.02 -17.74
N LEU A 462 1.49 12.62 -16.76
CA LEU A 462 0.86 13.05 -15.52
C LEU A 462 0.20 14.42 -15.73
N PRO A 463 -1.07 14.62 -15.35
CA PRO A 463 -1.73 15.93 -15.35
C PRO A 463 -0.93 16.98 -14.56
N ILE A 464 -0.96 18.25 -14.97
CA ILE A 464 -0.26 19.34 -14.25
C ILE A 464 -0.93 19.69 -12.91
N GLU A 465 -2.25 19.54 -12.86
CA GLU A 465 -3.11 19.77 -11.69
C GLU A 465 -2.59 19.02 -10.46
N ASN A 466 -2.10 17.80 -10.70
CA ASN A 466 -1.49 16.93 -9.71
C ASN A 466 -0.35 17.58 -8.91
N PHE A 467 0.51 18.33 -9.61
CA PHE A 467 1.68 18.96 -9.00
C PHE A 467 1.28 20.24 -8.27
N LEU A 468 0.37 21.01 -8.85
CA LEU A 468 -0.13 22.23 -8.21
C LEU A 468 -0.97 21.93 -6.96
N HIS A 469 -1.88 20.96 -7.03
CA HIS A 469 -2.70 20.56 -5.88
C HIS A 469 -1.92 19.83 -4.78
N ALA A 470 -0.68 19.41 -5.05
CA ALA A 470 0.24 18.93 -4.02
C ALA A 470 0.93 20.09 -3.27
N MET A 471 1.04 21.28 -3.85
CA MET A 471 1.72 22.41 -3.19
C MET A 471 1.15 22.76 -1.81
N PRO A 472 -0.18 22.77 -1.57
CA PRO A 472 -0.72 23.09 -0.25
C PRO A 472 -0.19 22.21 0.89
N THR A 473 0.15 20.94 0.63
CA THR A 473 0.71 20.04 1.66
C THR A 473 2.19 20.29 1.94
N LEU A 474 2.85 21.14 1.15
CA LEU A 474 4.24 21.53 1.29
C LEU A 474 4.40 22.90 1.95
N LEU A 475 3.32 23.61 2.28
CA LEU A 475 3.42 24.96 2.86
C LEU A 475 4.03 24.92 4.28
N GLN A 476 5.10 25.70 4.49
CA GLN A 476 5.61 26.08 5.81
C GLN A 476 4.66 27.13 6.42
N ALA A 477 3.60 26.66 7.07
CA ALA A 477 2.48 27.50 7.52
C ALA A 477 2.91 28.57 8.54
N GLU A 478 3.85 28.22 9.41
CA GLU A 478 4.45 29.07 10.44
C GLU A 478 5.13 30.32 9.86
N GLU A 479 5.74 30.21 8.67
CA GLU A 479 6.38 31.32 7.97
C GLU A 479 5.38 32.25 7.26
N THR A 480 4.12 31.81 7.15
CA THR A 480 3.10 32.47 6.31
C THR A 480 1.85 32.95 7.07
N LEU A 481 1.91 32.98 8.40
CA LEU A 481 0.77 33.37 9.26
C LEU A 481 0.25 34.80 9.02
N GLN A 482 1.12 35.71 8.56
CA GLN A 482 0.77 37.12 8.28
C GLN A 482 0.65 37.43 6.78
N GLN A 483 0.74 36.41 5.93
CA GLN A 483 0.72 36.61 4.47
C GLN A 483 -0.72 36.58 3.95
N ASP A 484 -0.98 37.38 2.92
CA ASP A 484 -2.15 37.30 2.03
C ASP A 484 -1.66 37.67 0.62
N VAL A 485 -1.23 36.66 -0.12
CA VAL A 485 -0.56 36.81 -1.41
C VAL A 485 -1.04 35.74 -2.39
N ALA A 486 -1.06 36.07 -3.67
CA ALA A 486 -1.46 35.16 -4.74
C ALA A 486 -0.43 35.16 -5.87
N LEU A 487 -0.17 33.97 -6.43
CA LEU A 487 0.78 33.73 -7.52
C LEU A 487 0.05 33.02 -8.66
N GLY A 488 0.07 33.61 -9.85
CA GLY A 488 -0.51 33.02 -11.05
C GLY A 488 0.44 32.01 -11.70
N TYR A 489 -0.12 31.00 -12.35
CA TYR A 489 0.56 30.05 -13.22
C TYR A 489 -0.13 30.04 -14.57
N ASN A 490 0.63 30.24 -15.63
CA ASN A 490 0.16 30.19 -17.01
C ASN A 490 1.01 29.19 -17.82
N PHE A 491 0.40 28.08 -18.23
CA PHE A 491 1.05 27.04 -19.02
C PHE A 491 0.83 27.27 -20.50
N ARG A 492 1.88 27.73 -21.21
CA ARG A 492 1.82 28.19 -22.60
C ARG A 492 1.43 27.10 -23.59
N ASP A 493 1.82 25.87 -23.32
CA ASP A 493 1.62 24.69 -24.16
C ASP A 493 0.20 24.13 -24.07
N SER A 494 -0.40 24.13 -22.88
CA SER A 494 -1.77 23.63 -22.69
C SER A 494 -2.83 24.74 -22.59
N GLY A 495 -2.43 25.98 -22.39
CA GLY A 495 -3.32 27.12 -22.12
C GLY A 495 -3.96 27.08 -20.73
N LYS A 496 -3.56 26.13 -19.87
CA LYS A 496 -4.11 26.03 -18.51
C LYS A 496 -3.57 27.14 -17.61
N GLN A 497 -4.43 27.58 -16.70
CA GLN A 497 -4.18 28.69 -15.81
C GLN A 497 -4.61 28.36 -14.40
N PHE A 498 -3.82 28.77 -13.40
CA PHE A 498 -4.09 28.53 -11.99
C PHE A 498 -3.62 29.69 -11.12
N THR A 499 -4.24 29.84 -9.95
CA THR A 499 -3.82 30.77 -8.90
C THR A 499 -3.50 29.98 -7.64
N LEU A 500 -2.27 30.13 -7.14
CA LEU A 500 -1.87 29.69 -5.82
C LEU A 500 -2.02 30.85 -4.83
N ARG A 501 -2.96 30.74 -3.89
CA ARG A 501 -3.17 31.74 -2.84
C ARG A 501 -2.65 31.24 -1.50
N VAL A 502 -1.80 32.02 -0.86
CA VAL A 502 -1.34 31.80 0.51
C VAL A 502 -1.93 32.89 1.40
N ARG A 503 -2.81 32.49 2.32
CA ARG A 503 -3.46 33.41 3.25
C ARG A 503 -3.49 32.84 4.66
N ARG A 504 -2.80 33.51 5.59
CA ARG A 504 -2.78 33.20 7.03
C ARG A 504 -2.43 31.74 7.31
N GLY A 505 -1.31 31.28 6.77
CA GLY A 505 -0.84 29.89 6.94
C GLY A 505 -1.60 28.85 6.13
N VAL A 506 -2.42 29.25 5.16
CA VAL A 506 -3.23 28.34 4.33
C VAL A 506 -2.95 28.58 2.85
N ALA A 507 -2.55 27.53 2.14
CA ALA A 507 -2.41 27.54 0.69
C ALA A 507 -3.64 26.92 0.00
N ARG A 508 -4.06 27.49 -1.12
CA ARG A 508 -5.11 26.97 -2.00
C ARG A 508 -4.71 27.15 -3.45
N VAL A 509 -5.14 26.23 -4.30
CA VAL A 509 -4.95 26.30 -5.74
C VAL A 509 -6.31 26.28 -6.41
N ASP A 510 -6.60 27.33 -7.15
CA ASP A 510 -7.84 27.51 -7.90
C ASP A 510 -7.54 27.64 -9.40
N ALA A 511 -8.48 27.26 -10.26
CA ALA A 511 -8.33 27.41 -11.71
C ALA A 511 -8.52 28.87 -12.15
N GLY A 512 -7.78 29.29 -13.17
CA GLY A 512 -7.72 30.68 -13.66
C GLY A 512 -6.68 31.53 -12.94
N ILE A 513 -6.48 32.76 -13.43
CA ILE A 513 -5.58 33.76 -12.81
C ILE A 513 -6.43 34.86 -12.19
N ASP A 514 -6.31 35.05 -10.88
CA ASP A 514 -6.98 36.13 -10.15
C ASP A 514 -6.37 37.51 -10.52
N GLU A 515 -7.16 38.58 -10.38
CA GLU A 515 -6.71 39.95 -10.72
C GLU A 515 -5.64 40.50 -9.76
N ASP A 516 -5.59 39.99 -8.53
CA ASP A 516 -4.72 40.46 -7.45
C ASP A 516 -3.42 39.65 -7.31
N VAL A 517 -3.07 38.81 -8.30
CA VAL A 517 -1.80 38.09 -8.27
C VAL A 517 -0.62 39.07 -8.27
N VAL A 518 0.37 38.82 -7.40
CA VAL A 518 1.57 39.67 -7.33
C VAL A 518 2.51 39.47 -8.51
N ALA A 519 2.39 38.31 -9.15
CA ALA A 519 3.10 37.89 -10.35
C ALA A 519 2.43 36.67 -10.98
N THR A 520 2.76 36.40 -12.23
CA THR A 520 2.37 35.20 -12.98
C THR A 520 3.63 34.50 -13.51
N ILE A 521 3.77 33.21 -13.20
CA ILE A 521 4.78 32.32 -13.77
C ILE A 521 4.27 31.85 -15.13
N ASN A 522 4.95 32.24 -16.19
CA ASN A 522 4.69 31.83 -17.57
C ASN A 522 5.68 30.73 -17.97
N THR A 523 5.22 29.49 -18.12
CA THR A 523 6.09 28.33 -18.44
C THR A 523 5.35 27.27 -19.26
N SER A 524 5.93 26.10 -19.51
CA SER A 524 5.24 24.93 -20.07
C SER A 524 4.91 23.91 -18.98
N GLU A 525 3.91 23.05 -19.19
CA GLU A 525 3.63 21.95 -18.27
C GLU A 525 4.87 21.07 -18.09
N ALA A 526 5.57 20.75 -19.19
CA ALA A 526 6.78 19.94 -19.14
C ALA A 526 7.87 20.54 -18.23
N THR A 527 8.13 21.85 -18.36
CA THR A 527 9.13 22.55 -17.54
C THR A 527 8.75 22.54 -16.07
N TRP A 528 7.49 22.85 -15.75
CA TRP A 528 7.06 22.87 -14.34
C TRP A 528 7.04 21.47 -13.72
N LYS A 529 6.61 20.45 -14.46
CA LYS A 529 6.65 19.05 -13.98
C LYS A 529 8.09 18.61 -13.71
N ALA A 530 9.04 18.93 -14.59
CA ALA A 530 10.45 18.63 -14.37
C ALA A 530 11.02 19.36 -13.13
N ILE A 531 10.63 20.62 -12.92
CA ILE A 531 11.00 21.37 -11.71
C ILE A 531 10.40 20.71 -10.46
N ALA A 532 9.10 20.44 -10.45
CA ALA A 532 8.40 19.86 -9.31
C ALA A 532 8.87 18.44 -8.98
N ALA A 533 9.34 17.68 -9.98
CA ALA A 533 9.96 16.37 -9.83
C ALA A 533 11.44 16.43 -9.44
N GLY A 534 12.05 17.62 -9.31
CA GLY A 534 13.47 17.79 -8.99
C GLY A 534 14.44 17.47 -10.14
N MET A 535 13.93 17.23 -11.35
CA MET A 535 14.73 16.93 -12.55
C MET A 535 15.32 18.18 -13.21
N GLN A 536 14.74 19.35 -12.95
CA GLN A 536 15.22 20.62 -13.49
C GLN A 536 15.35 21.67 -12.39
N ASN A 537 16.48 22.38 -12.37
CA ASN A 537 16.68 23.49 -11.44
C ASN A 537 15.83 24.72 -11.85
N PRO A 538 15.00 25.28 -10.94
CA PRO A 538 14.18 26.45 -11.23
C PRO A 538 14.96 27.68 -11.70
N ALA A 539 16.16 27.91 -11.15
CA ALA A 539 17.00 29.05 -11.51
C ALA A 539 17.54 28.91 -12.95
N THR A 540 17.86 27.70 -13.39
CA THR A 540 18.25 27.41 -14.77
C THR A 540 17.07 27.66 -15.72
N ALA A 541 15.86 27.24 -15.36
CA ALA A 541 14.67 27.50 -16.16
C ALA A 541 14.35 29.01 -16.29
N LEU A 542 14.58 29.80 -15.24
CA LEU A 542 14.42 31.27 -15.24
C LEU A 542 15.52 32.04 -15.97
N ALA A 543 16.72 31.46 -16.06
CA ALA A 543 17.84 32.08 -16.76
C ALA A 543 17.76 31.86 -18.28
N GLY A 544 17.10 30.79 -18.71
CA GLY A 544 16.71 30.58 -20.11
C GLY A 544 15.30 31.10 -20.43
N ASP A 545 14.80 30.74 -21.61
CA ASP A 545 13.47 31.18 -22.09
C ASP A 545 12.31 30.24 -21.70
N ALA A 546 12.61 29.19 -20.92
CA ALA A 546 11.66 28.13 -20.54
C ALA A 546 10.66 28.57 -19.46
N MET A 547 11.03 29.56 -18.63
CA MET A 547 10.18 30.12 -17.59
C MET A 547 10.40 31.62 -17.46
N ASP A 548 9.32 32.38 -17.50
CA ASP A 548 9.33 33.83 -17.28
C ASP A 548 8.37 34.21 -16.15
N ILE A 549 8.63 35.35 -15.50
CA ILE A 549 7.77 35.86 -14.42
C ILE A 549 7.32 37.27 -14.78
N GLU A 550 6.02 37.41 -15.04
CA GLU A 550 5.36 38.69 -15.25
C GLU A 550 4.92 39.28 -13.91
N GLY A 551 5.26 40.53 -13.61
CA GLY A 551 5.02 41.15 -12.30
C GLY A 551 6.23 41.13 -11.38
N SER A 552 6.02 41.03 -10.05
CA SER A 552 7.12 41.09 -9.07
C SER A 552 7.87 39.76 -8.96
N LYS A 553 9.01 39.64 -9.65
CA LYS A 553 9.90 38.47 -9.59
C LYS A 553 10.36 38.14 -8.17
N LEU A 554 10.71 39.15 -7.37
CA LEU A 554 11.12 38.96 -5.98
C LEU A 554 9.98 38.38 -5.13
N SER A 555 8.75 38.88 -5.31
CA SER A 555 7.58 38.37 -4.59
C SER A 555 7.25 36.94 -4.99
N ALA A 556 7.32 36.62 -6.29
CA ALA A 556 7.10 35.26 -6.78
C ALA A 556 8.08 34.25 -6.16
N LEU A 557 9.38 34.57 -6.20
CA LEU A 557 10.41 33.71 -5.60
C LEU A 557 10.22 33.55 -4.09
N ARG A 558 9.81 34.62 -3.40
CA ARG A 558 9.50 34.56 -1.97
C ARG A 558 8.31 33.63 -1.68
N ILE A 559 7.26 33.67 -2.51
CA ILE A 559 6.10 32.78 -2.37
C ILE A 559 6.51 31.32 -2.59
N LEU A 560 7.31 31.04 -3.62
CA LEU A 560 7.83 29.70 -3.87
C LEU A 560 8.69 29.18 -2.70
N GLY A 561 9.44 30.07 -2.04
CA GLY A 561 10.23 29.75 -0.86
C GLY A 561 9.42 29.42 0.40
N TYR A 562 8.10 29.58 0.39
CA TYR A 562 7.23 29.14 1.50
C TYR A 562 6.89 27.64 1.45
N PHE A 563 7.34 26.93 0.42
CA PHE A 563 7.03 25.51 0.24
C PHE A 563 8.28 24.65 0.47
N GLU A 564 8.11 23.56 1.19
CA GLU A 564 9.14 22.54 1.41
C GLU A 564 9.67 22.01 0.08
N THR A 565 10.98 21.94 -0.05
CA THR A 565 11.61 21.13 -1.09
C THR A 565 11.56 19.70 -0.61
N ILE A 566 10.77 18.87 -1.29
CA ILE A 566 10.89 17.44 -1.06
C ILE A 566 12.26 17.04 -1.62
N GLU A 567 13.18 16.61 -0.75
CA GLU A 567 14.48 16.04 -1.14
C GLU A 567 14.32 14.57 -1.56
#